data_AF-A0A2D8CBA7-F1
#
_entry.id   AF-A0A2D8CBA7-F1
#
_cell.length_a   1.000
_cell.length_b   1.000
_cell.length_c   1.000
_cell.angle_alpha   90.00
_cell.angle_beta   90.00
_cell.angle_gamma   90.00
#
_symmetry.space_group_name_H-M   'P 1'
#
loop_
_entity.id
_entity.type
_entity.pdbx_description
1 polymer ?
#
loop_
_entity_poly.entity_id
_entity_poly.type
_entity_poly.pdbx_seq_one_letter_code
_entity_poly.pdbx_strand_id
1 'polypeptide(L)'
;MAKGKHINSDEYINEAIDNIRKDRAMASTLLIEVMKLLKTDENKHQYSGPVAAKYLETLQRSNEQLVKLASLMAKKEATSADLSSINKDEIYEMIKEG
;
A
#
# COMPACT_ATOMS: atom_id res chain seq x y z
N MET A 1 20.09 -18.08 -21.14
CA MET A 1 20.33 -16.87 -20.32
C MET A 1 19.11 -15.96 -20.43
N ALA A 2 18.18 -16.05 -19.48
CA ALA A 2 17.02 -15.16 -19.45
C ALA A 2 17.44 -13.84 -18.79
N LYS A 3 17.56 -12.77 -19.58
CA LYS A 3 17.71 -11.40 -19.06
C LYS A 3 16.50 -11.12 -18.19
N GLY A 4 16.69 -11.10 -16.86
CA GLY A 4 15.68 -10.65 -15.92
C GLY A 4 15.22 -9.26 -16.36
N LYS A 5 13.94 -9.15 -16.74
CA LYS A 5 13.29 -7.88 -17.03
C LYS A 5 13.54 -6.99 -15.81
N HIS A 6 14.20 -5.85 -15.99
CA HIS A 6 14.40 -4.88 -14.92
C HIS A 6 13.01 -4.33 -14.57
N ILE A 7 12.34 -4.95 -13.61
CA ILE A 7 11.04 -4.51 -13.11
C ILE A 7 11.33 -3.20 -12.37
N ASN A 8 10.77 -2.08 -12.86
CA ASN A 8 10.92 -0.79 -12.22
C ASN A 8 10.06 -0.80 -10.93
N SER A 9 10.67 -1.24 -9.83
CA SER A 9 9.98 -1.41 -8.53
C SER A 9 9.25 -0.15 -8.08
N ASP A 10 9.75 1.03 -8.43
CA ASP A 10 9.16 2.29 -8.00
C ASP A 10 7.90 2.63 -8.82
N GLU A 11 7.84 2.22 -10.09
CA GLU A 11 6.65 2.35 -10.94
C GLU A 11 5.49 1.52 -10.40
N TYR A 12 5.75 0.27 -10.02
CA TYR A 12 4.73 -0.60 -9.41
C TYR A 12 4.28 -0.14 -8.02
N ILE A 13 5.19 0.44 -7.23
CA ILE A 13 4.82 1.04 -5.93
C ILE A 13 3.88 2.24 -6.15
N ASN A 14 4.21 3.10 -7.11
CA ASN A 14 3.36 4.25 -7.44
C ASN A 14 2.00 3.81 -8.00
N GLU A 15 1.97 2.81 -8.89
CA GLU A 15 0.73 2.23 -9.40
C GLU A 15 -0.12 1.62 -8.27
N ALA A 16 0.50 0.90 -7.33
CA ALA A 16 -0.19 0.34 -6.18
C ALA A 16 -0.80 1.43 -5.29
N ILE A 17 -0.06 2.52 -5.01
CA ILE A 17 -0.55 3.66 -4.24
C ILE A 17 -1.74 4.33 -4.94
N ASP A 18 -1.64 4.53 -6.26
CA ASP A 18 -2.70 5.13 -7.06
C ASP A 18 -3.97 4.27 -7.07
N ASN A 19 -3.83 2.96 -7.26
CA ASN A 19 -4.94 2.01 -7.17
C ASN A 19 -5.62 2.06 -5.80
N ILE A 20 -4.86 2.03 -4.71
CA ILE A 20 -5.41 2.15 -3.35
C ILE A 20 -6.19 3.45 -3.18
N ARG A 21 -5.66 4.57 -3.69
CA ARG A 21 -6.33 5.89 -3.61
C ARG A 21 -7.62 5.93 -4.42
N LYS A 22 -7.63 5.37 -5.63
CA LYS A 22 -8.81 5.27 -6.50
C LYS A 22 -9.90 4.43 -5.85
N ASP A 23 -9.55 3.27 -5.32
CA ASP A 23 -10.49 2.39 -4.61
C ASP A 23 -11.09 3.10 -3.40
N ARG A 24 -10.25 3.79 -2.63
CA ARG A 24 -10.67 4.57 -1.46
C ARG A 24 -11.63 5.70 -1.84
N ALA A 25 -11.36 6.41 -2.94
CA ALA A 25 -12.23 7.48 -3.43
C ALA A 25 -13.60 6.93 -3.86
N MET A 26 -13.62 5.80 -4.57
CA MET A 26 -14.86 5.13 -4.98
C MET A 26 -15.66 4.65 -3.78
N ALA A 27 -15.03 3.93 -2.85
CA ALA A 27 -15.68 3.45 -1.62
C ALA A 27 -16.22 4.60 -0.76
N SER A 28 -15.48 5.72 -0.65
CA SER A 28 -15.95 6.91 0.08
C SER A 28 -17.17 7.54 -0.57
N THR A 29 -17.19 7.63 -1.91
CA THR A 29 -18.32 8.17 -2.67
C THR A 29 -19.57 7.32 -2.46
N LEU A 30 -19.44 6.00 -2.64
CA LEU A 30 -20.55 5.06 -2.44
C LEU A 30 -21.04 5.05 -0.98
N LEU A 31 -20.12 5.16 -0.01
CA LEU A 31 -20.48 5.28 1.41
C LEU A 31 -21.31 6.53 1.67
N ILE A 32 -20.92 7.68 1.12
CA ILE A 32 -21.69 8.93 1.27
C ILE A 32 -23.11 8.77 0.71
N GLU A 33 -23.26 8.11 -0.44
CA GLU A 33 -24.58 7.84 -1.05
C GLU A 33 -25.44 6.94 -0.15
N VAL A 34 -24.86 5.87 0.38
CA VAL A 34 -25.56 4.97 1.31
C VAL A 34 -25.92 5.70 2.60
N MET A 35 -25.04 6.55 3.14
CA MET A 35 -25.35 7.34 4.33
C MET A 35 -26.47 8.35 4.09
N LYS A 36 -26.57 8.93 2.89
CA LYS A 36 -27.72 9.80 2.53
C LYS A 36 -29.03 9.00 2.56
N LEU A 37 -29.04 7.79 2.02
CA LEU A 37 -30.21 6.89 2.06
C LEU A 37 -30.60 6.53 3.51
N LEU A 38 -29.61 6.16 4.33
CA LEU A 38 -29.82 5.80 5.74
C LEU A 38 -30.45 6.94 6.55
N LYS A 39 -30.08 8.20 6.28
CA LYS A 39 -30.66 9.37 6.95
C LYS A 39 -32.14 9.61 6.64
N THR A 40 -32.70 8.99 5.60
CA THR A 40 -34.10 9.25 5.19
C THR A 40 -35.14 8.42 5.95
N ASP A 41 -34.79 7.23 6.42
CA ASP A 41 -35.71 6.30 7.07
C ASP A 41 -34.94 5.26 7.89
N GLU A 42 -35.27 5.11 9.17
CA GLU A 42 -34.64 4.15 10.08
C GLU A 42 -34.79 2.70 9.60
N ASN A 43 -35.88 2.36 8.91
CA ASN A 43 -36.09 0.99 8.39
C ASN A 43 -35.06 0.62 7.31
N LYS A 44 -34.45 1.62 6.65
CA LYS A 44 -33.40 1.40 5.64
C LYS A 44 -32.08 0.96 6.26
N HIS A 45 -31.88 1.13 7.57
CA HIS A 45 -30.68 0.64 8.26
C HIS A 45 -30.51 -0.88 8.13
N GLN A 46 -31.61 -1.65 8.15
CA GLN A 46 -31.54 -3.11 8.02
C GLN A 46 -30.94 -3.56 6.68
N TYR A 47 -31.23 -2.84 5.60
CA TYR A 47 -30.79 -3.20 4.26
C TYR A 47 -29.49 -2.50 3.84
N SER A 48 -29.36 -1.22 4.20
CA SER A 48 -28.25 -0.36 3.75
C SER A 48 -27.07 -0.35 4.74
N GLY A 49 -27.28 -0.71 6.01
CA GLY A 49 -26.23 -0.82 7.01
C GLY A 49 -25.14 -1.83 6.65
N PRO A 50 -25.48 -3.07 6.22
CA PRO A 50 -24.49 -4.04 5.75
C PRO A 50 -23.69 -3.56 4.53
N VAL A 51 -24.31 -2.76 3.65
CA VAL A 51 -23.64 -2.20 2.47
C VAL A 51 -22.65 -1.11 2.89
N ALA A 52 -23.05 -0.21 3.79
CA ALA A 52 -22.15 0.79 4.36
C ALA A 52 -20.95 0.15 5.07
N ALA A 53 -21.18 -0.93 5.82
CA ALA A 53 -20.13 -1.68 6.51
C ALA A 53 -19.08 -2.23 5.53
N LYS A 54 -19.50 -2.75 4.38
CA LYS A 54 -18.56 -3.22 3.33
C LYS A 54 -17.68 -2.10 2.79
N TYR A 55 -18.25 -0.91 2.56
CA TYR A 55 -17.44 0.23 2.11
C TYR A 55 -16.45 0.68 3.20
N LEU A 56 -16.86 0.72 4.47
CA LEU A 56 -15.96 0.98 5.58
C LEU A 56 -14.83 -0.05 5.68
N GLU A 57 -15.15 -1.33 5.47
CA GLU A 57 -14.16 -2.42 5.47
C GLU A 57 -13.16 -2.28 4.31
N THR A 58 -13.61 -1.87 3.12
CA THR A 58 -12.72 -1.52 2.00
C THR A 58 -11.78 -0.38 2.37
N LEU A 59 -12.31 0.70 2.99
CA LEU A 59 -11.48 1.82 3.45
C LEU A 59 -10.45 1.38 4.50
N GLN A 60 -10.83 0.48 5.43
CA GLN A 60 -9.90 -0.08 6.42
C GLN A 60 -8.81 -0.92 5.74
N ARG A 61 -9.17 -1.80 4.81
CA ARG A 61 -8.20 -2.59 4.04
C ARG A 61 -7.22 -1.72 3.25
N SER A 62 -7.69 -0.62 2.66
CA SER A 62 -6.83 0.38 2.00
C SER A 62 -5.80 0.98 2.98
N ASN A 63 -6.20 1.26 4.23
CA ASN A 63 -5.25 1.74 5.24
C ASN A 63 -4.20 0.67 5.58
N GLU A 64 -4.63 -0.58 5.78
CA GLU A 64 -3.72 -1.70 6.03
C GLU A 64 -2.72 -1.91 4.89
N GLN A 65 -3.15 -1.74 3.64
CA GLN A 65 -2.27 -1.81 2.46
C GLN A 65 -1.24 -0.68 2.45
N LEU A 66 -1.63 0.55 2.75
CA LEU A 66 -0.71 1.69 2.83
C LEU A 66 0.34 1.50 3.93
N VAL A 67 -0.05 1.00 5.11
CA VAL A 67 0.88 0.70 6.20
C VAL A 67 1.89 -0.39 5.80
N LYS A 68 1.42 -1.44 5.09
CA LYS A 68 2.32 -2.48 4.55
C LYS A 68 3.30 -1.91 3.53
N LEU A 69 2.84 -1.07 2.60
CA LEU A 69 3.71 -0.42 1.61
C LEU A 69 4.75 0.48 2.29
N ALA A 70 4.33 1.33 3.23
CA ALA A 70 5.24 2.18 4.00
C ALA A 70 6.30 1.35 4.74
N SER A 71 5.89 0.24 5.34
CA SER A 71 6.82 -0.68 6.05
C SER A 71 7.83 -1.32 5.10
N LEU A 72 7.42 -1.69 3.88
CA LEU A 72 8.32 -2.26 2.86
C LEU A 72 9.30 -1.21 2.33
N MET A 73 8.84 0.03 2.11
CA MET A 73 9.68 1.14 1.66
C MET A 73 10.73 1.50 2.72
N ALA A 74 10.33 1.61 3.99
CA ALA A 74 11.26 1.87 5.10
C ALA A 74 12.34 0.77 5.23
N LYS A 75 11.98 -0.50 5.00
CA LYS A 75 12.97 -1.60 4.96
C LYS A 75 13.92 -1.49 3.78
N LYS A 76 13.43 -1.13 2.58
CA LYS A 76 14.28 -0.90 1.39
C LYS A 76 15.32 0.19 1.66
N GLU A 77 14.93 1.29 2.30
CA GLU A 77 15.82 2.37 2.71
C GLU A 77 16.86 1.92 3.75
N ALA A 78 16.45 1.15 4.76
CA ALA A 78 17.38 0.60 5.75
C ALA A 78 18.44 -0.33 5.14
N THR A 79 18.04 -1.23 4.24
CA THR A 79 18.98 -2.15 3.56
C THR A 79 19.92 -1.42 2.60
N SER A 80 19.46 -0.37 1.92
CA SER A 80 20.32 0.43 1.04
C SER A 80 21.34 1.27 1.80
N ALA A 81 21.00 1.75 3.00
CA ALA A 81 21.95 2.41 3.89
C ALA A 81 23.08 1.46 4.36
N ASP A 82 22.74 0.23 4.74
CA ASP A 82 23.68 -0.78 5.27
C ASP A 82 24.69 -1.30 4.22
N LEU A 83 24.30 -1.31 2.95
CA LEU A 83 25.20 -1.63 1.83
C LEU A 83 26.04 -0.43 1.36
N SER A 84 25.56 0.80 1.61
CA SER A 84 26.32 2.01 1.29
C SER A 84 27.41 2.32 2.32
N SER A 85 27.23 1.88 3.57
CA SER A 85 28.22 2.02 4.63
C SER A 85 29.39 1.03 4.47
N ILE A 86 29.13 -0.15 3.91
CA ILE A 86 30.19 -1.10 3.53
C ILE A 86 30.75 -0.67 2.17
N ASN A 87 31.86 0.07 2.21
CA ASN A 87 32.50 0.55 1.00
C ASN A 87 33.14 -0.63 0.24
N LYS A 88 33.11 -0.61 -1.10
CA LYS A 88 33.70 -1.70 -1.92
C LYS A 88 35.16 -1.96 -1.57
N ASP A 89 35.87 -0.91 -1.17
CA ASP A 89 37.27 -0.95 -0.76
C ASP A 89 37.45 -1.73 0.57
N GLU A 90 36.52 -1.60 1.52
CA GLU A 90 36.55 -2.39 2.76
C GLU A 90 36.26 -3.88 2.50
N ILE A 91 35.33 -4.19 1.60
CA ILE A 91 35.09 -5.58 1.16
C ILE A 91 36.33 -6.16 0.48
N TYR A 92 37.01 -5.36 -0.35
CA TYR A 92 38.18 -5.80 -1.08
C TYR A 92 39.35 -6.13 -0.15
N GLU A 93 39.58 -5.30 0.89
CA GLU A 93 40.60 -5.55 1.90
C GLU A 93 40.27 -6.79 2.75
N MET A 94 39.01 -6.97 3.18
CA MET A 94 38.59 -8.16 3.93
C MET A 94 38.79 -9.49 3.18
N ILE A 95 38.63 -9.48 1.85
CA ILE A 95 38.85 -10.67 1.01
C ILE A 95 40.34 -10.94 0.79
N LYS A 96 41.18 -9.89 0.82
CA LYS A 96 42.61 -9.99 0.52
C LYS A 96 43.45 -10.43 1.72
N GLU A 97 42.93 -10.24 2.93
CA GLU A 97 43.55 -10.69 4.19
C GLU A 97 43.19 -12.14 4.58
N GLY A 98 42.29 -12.80 3.85
CA GLY A 98 41.95 -14.23 3.99
C GLY A 98 42.65 -15.12 2.97
#